data_AF-A0A378KKD5-F1
#
_entry.id   AF-A0A378KKD5-F1
#
_cell.length_a   1.000
_cell.length_b   1.000
_cell.length_c   1.000
_cell.angle_alpha   90.00
_cell.angle_beta   90.00
_cell.angle_gamma   90.00
#
_symmetry.space_group_name_H-M   'P 1'
#
loop_
_entity.id
_entity.type
_entity.pdbx_description
1 polymer ?
#
loop_
_entity_poly.entity_id
_entity_poly.type
_entity_poly.pdbx_seq_one_letter_code
_entity_poly.pdbx_strand_id
1 'polypeptide(L)'
;MDIKNSLKIFDTLSQETRLQVFRLLVQAGPEGLSAGAIGDELGILHNTLSFHLSHLSNAEIVTSYRQGRYVFYSANFELMRDFIAFMVQDCCSKQQV
;
A
#
# COMPACT_ATOMS: atom_id res chain seq x y z
N MET A 1 -4.41 10.74 11.96
CA MET A 1 -4.15 9.31 12.21
C MET A 1 -4.39 8.99 13.68
N ASP A 2 -4.76 7.75 14.03
CA ASP A 2 -4.87 7.27 15.41
C ASP A 2 -4.33 5.84 15.53
N ILE A 3 -4.32 5.29 16.75
CA ILE A 3 -3.83 3.92 17.01
C ILE A 3 -4.64 2.86 16.26
N LYS A 4 -5.97 3.01 16.18
CA LYS A 4 -6.85 2.01 15.55
C LYS A 4 -6.59 1.92 14.05
N ASN A 5 -6.49 3.06 13.38
CA ASN A 5 -6.16 3.13 11.95
C ASN A 5 -4.73 2.65 11.69
N SER A 6 -3.78 2.98 12.58
CA SER A 6 -2.40 2.47 12.48
C SER A 6 -2.33 0.95 12.58
N LEU A 7 -3.07 0.33 13.51
CA LEU A 7 -3.16 -1.13 13.62
C LEU A 7 -3.74 -1.78 12.36
N LYS A 8 -4.74 -1.16 11.74
CA LYS A 8 -5.30 -1.63 10.45
C LYS A 8 -4.26 -1.62 9.33
N ILE A 9 -3.43 -0.57 9.27
CA ILE A 9 -2.33 -0.48 8.29
C ILE A 9 -1.28 -1.55 8.56
N PHE A 10 -0.85 -1.72 9.81
CA PHE A 10 0.09 -2.77 10.20
C PHE A 10 -0.42 -4.17 9.87
N ASP A 11 -1.65 -4.50 10.24
CA ASP A 11 -2.30 -5.79 9.95
C ASP A 11 -2.39 -6.06 8.44
N THR A 12 -2.69 -5.01 7.66
CA THR A 12 -2.73 -5.16 6.21
C THR A 12 -1.33 -5.32 5.62
N LEU A 13 -0.31 -4.61 6.10
CA LEU A 13 1.05 -4.71 5.55
C LEU A 13 1.87 -5.88 6.12
N SER A 14 1.46 -6.51 7.22
CA SER A 14 2.13 -7.66 7.86
C SER A 14 1.89 -9.00 7.14
N GLN A 15 1.72 -8.95 5.81
CA GLN A 15 1.64 -10.12 4.96
C GLN A 15 2.54 -9.90 3.73
N GLU A 16 3.38 -10.89 3.45
CA GLU A 16 4.49 -10.79 2.49
C GLU A 16 4.06 -10.30 1.11
N THR A 17 3.06 -10.94 0.51
CA THR A 17 2.56 -10.60 -0.82
C THR A 17 2.01 -9.18 -0.89
N ARG A 18 1.23 -8.75 0.12
CA ARG A 18 0.69 -7.39 0.19
C ARG A 18 1.79 -6.36 0.35
N LEU A 19 2.82 -6.66 1.15
CA LEU A 19 3.97 -5.76 1.29
C LEU A 19 4.77 -5.67 -0.01
N GLN A 20 4.99 -6.78 -0.71
CA GLN A 20 5.64 -6.79 -2.03
C GLN A 20 4.85 -5.97 -3.06
N VAL A 21 3.53 -6.17 -3.16
CA VAL A 21 2.65 -5.39 -4.03
C VAL A 21 2.71 -3.90 -3.69
N PHE A 22 2.59 -3.55 -2.40
CA PHE A 22 2.68 -2.17 -1.97
C PHE A 22 4.04 -1.54 -2.32
N ARG A 23 5.15 -2.25 -2.08
CA ARG A 23 6.51 -1.78 -2.40
C ARG A 23 6.70 -1.57 -3.90
N LEU A 24 6.18 -2.46 -4.74
CA LEU A 24 6.20 -2.30 -6.19
C LEU A 24 5.41 -1.06 -6.62
N LEU A 25 4.22 -0.85 -6.05
CA LEU A 25 3.39 0.32 -6.36
C LEU A 25 4.02 1.64 -5.89
N VAL A 26 4.78 1.63 -4.79
CA VAL A 26 5.58 2.78 -4.37
C VAL A 26 6.67 3.10 -5.40
N GLN A 27 7.32 2.09 -5.98
CA GLN A 27 8.33 2.28 -7.03
C GLN A 27 7.71 2.78 -8.34
N ALA A 28 6.51 2.31 -8.69
CA ALA A 28 5.78 2.74 -9.88
C ALA A 28 5.29 4.19 -9.80
N GLY A 29 5.14 4.73 -8.58
CA GLY A 29 4.69 6.11 -8.38
C GLY A 29 3.18 6.30 -8.58
N PRO A 30 2.71 7.56 -8.74
CA PRO A 30 1.29 7.91 -8.81
C PRO A 30 0.54 7.29 -9.99
N GLU A 31 1.23 7.05 -11.12
CA GLU A 31 0.64 6.40 -12.30
C GLU A 31 0.32 4.92 -12.02
N GLY A 32 1.04 4.30 -11.09
CA GLY A 32 0.77 2.94 -10.67
C GLY A 32 0.98 1.90 -11.77
N LEU A 33 0.36 0.74 -11.60
CA LEU A 33 0.45 -0.39 -12.53
C LEU A 33 -0.91 -1.06 -12.71
N SER A 34 -1.14 -1.66 -13.87
CA SER A 34 -2.31 -2.53 -14.07
C SER A 34 -2.20 -3.79 -13.22
N ALA A 35 -3.34 -4.37 -12.82
CA ALA A 35 -3.35 -5.63 -12.07
C ALA A 35 -2.57 -6.76 -12.78
N GLY A 36 -2.64 -6.83 -14.11
CA GLY A 36 -1.86 -7.79 -14.90
C GLY A 36 -0.36 -7.57 -14.74
N ALA A 37 0.11 -6.33 -14.93
CA ALA A 37 1.52 -5.99 -14.81
C ALA A 37 2.08 -6.27 -13.39
N ILE A 38 1.29 -6.03 -12.34
CA ILE A 38 1.67 -6.37 -10.95
C ILE A 38 1.85 -7.89 -10.81
N GLY A 39 0.93 -8.68 -11.37
CA GLY A 39 0.98 -10.14 -11.34
C GLY A 39 2.19 -10.70 -12.10
N ASP A 40 2.48 -10.13 -13.26
CA ASP A 40 3.61 -10.51 -14.10
C ASP A 40 4.95 -10.20 -13.40
N GLU A 41 5.11 -9.01 -12.84
CA GLU A 41 6.35 -8.58 -12.18
C GLU A 41 6.66 -9.39 -10.91
N LEU A 42 5.62 -9.76 -10.14
CA LEU A 42 5.77 -10.49 -8.88
C LEU A 42 5.59 -12.01 -9.00
N GLY A 43 5.24 -12.52 -10.19
CA GLY A 43 4.96 -13.94 -10.41
C GLY A 43 3.73 -14.46 -9.64
N ILE A 44 2.70 -13.63 -9.45
CA ILE A 44 1.52 -13.95 -8.65
C ILE A 44 0.34 -14.29 -9.55
N LEU A 45 -0.35 -15.40 -9.26
CA LEU A 45 -1.59 -15.77 -9.95
C LEU A 45 -2.69 -14.71 -9.78
N HIS A 46 -3.45 -14.46 -10.86
CA HIS A 46 -4.44 -13.37 -10.91
C HIS A 46 -5.49 -13.42 -9.78
N ASN A 47 -6.00 -14.60 -9.43
CA ASN A 47 -6.99 -14.74 -8.36
C ASN A 47 -6.40 -14.38 -6.98
N THR A 48 -5.19 -14.86 -6.70
CA THR A 48 -4.44 -14.55 -5.47
C THR A 48 -4.12 -13.07 -5.39
N LEU A 49 -3.64 -12.48 -6.49
CA LEU A 49 -3.37 -11.04 -6.55
C LEU A 49 -4.64 -10.22 -6.33
N SER A 50 -5.76 -10.59 -6.95
CA SER A 50 -7.04 -9.90 -6.77
C SER A 50 -7.45 -9.87 -5.30
N PHE A 51 -7.30 -10.99 -4.59
CA PHE A 51 -7.55 -11.07 -3.14
C PHE A 51 -6.66 -10.09 -2.36
N HIS A 52 -5.36 -10.05 -2.63
CA HIS A 52 -4.44 -9.12 -1.96
C HIS A 52 -4.73 -7.65 -2.27
N LEU A 53 -5.04 -7.31 -3.52
CA LEU A 53 -5.42 -5.96 -3.93
C LEU A 53 -6.73 -5.51 -3.27
N SER A 54 -7.73 -6.39 -3.15
CA SER A 54 -8.96 -6.07 -2.41
C SER A 54 -8.68 -5.77 -0.94
N HIS A 55 -7.81 -6.55 -0.28
CA HIS A 55 -7.39 -6.26 1.10
C HIS A 55 -6.69 -4.89 1.23
N LEU A 56 -5.75 -4.60 0.33
CA LEU A 56 -5.05 -3.32 0.30
C LEU A 56 -6.00 -2.14 0.03
N SER A 57 -6.93 -2.27 -0.91
CA SER A 57 -7.94 -1.25 -1.22
C SER A 57 -8.90 -1.01 -0.06
N ASN A 58 -9.35 -2.06 0.62
CA ASN A 58 -10.23 -1.93 1.79
C ASN A 58 -9.53 -1.26 2.98
N ALA A 59 -8.20 -1.34 3.04
CA ALA A 59 -7.37 -0.62 3.98
C ALA A 59 -6.94 0.78 3.48
N GLU A 60 -7.38 1.18 2.29
CA GLU A 60 -7.05 2.44 1.62
C GLU A 60 -5.55 2.64 1.34
N ILE A 61 -4.74 1.58 1.48
CA ILE A 61 -3.29 1.58 1.24
C ILE A 61 -2.97 1.75 -0.25
N VAL A 62 -3.89 1.32 -1.10
CA VAL A 62 -3.82 1.51 -2.55
C VAL A 62 -5.11 2.14 -3.04
N THR A 63 -4.99 2.98 -4.06
CA THR A 63 -6.12 3.48 -4.84
C THR A 63 -6.18 2.75 -6.18
N SER A 64 -7.32 2.84 -6.86
CA SER A 64 -7.47 2.24 -8.18
C SER A 64 -8.30 3.11 -9.11
N TYR A 65 -8.01 3.05 -10.40
CA TYR A 65 -8.80 3.69 -11.44
C TYR A 65 -8.92 2.77 -12.67
N ARG A 66 -9.95 3.00 -13.49
CA ARG A 66 -10.18 2.22 -14.70
C ARG A 66 -9.77 3.01 -15.93
N GLN A 67 -9.06 2.34 -16.84
CA GLN A 67 -8.73 2.85 -18.16
C GLN A 67 -9.08 1.78 -19.20
N GLY A 68 -10.24 1.95 -19.84
CA GLY A 68 -10.81 0.94 -20.72
C GLY A 68 -11.11 -0.35 -19.96
N ARG A 69 -10.50 -1.46 -20.38
CA ARG A 69 -10.68 -2.79 -19.77
C ARG A 69 -9.72 -3.07 -18.60
N TYR A 70 -8.76 -2.19 -18.35
CA TYR A 70 -7.74 -2.39 -17.33
C TYR A 70 -8.07 -1.62 -16.05
N VAL A 71 -7.74 -2.21 -14.91
CA VAL A 71 -7.74 -1.53 -13.60
C VAL A 71 -6.29 -1.28 -13.23
N PHE A 72 -5.97 -0.03 -12.97
CA PHE A 72 -4.67 0.42 -12.48
C PHE A 72 -4.75 0.64 -10.98
N TYR A 73 -3.67 0.31 -10.28
CA TYR A 73 -3.51 0.48 -8.85
C TYR A 73 -2.30 1.35 -8.58
N SER A 74 -2.40 2.27 -7.62
CA SER A 74 -1.28 3.09 -7.15
C SER A 74 -1.24 3.06 -5.62
N ALA A 75 -0.07 3.30 -5.02
CA ALA A 75 0.01 3.46 -3.58
C ALA A 75 -0.71 4.75 -3.14
N ASN A 76 -1.43 4.69 -2.02
CA ASN A 76 -1.99 5.89 -1.41
C ASN A 76 -0.88 6.64 -0.64
N PHE A 77 -0.18 7.53 -1.34
CA PHE A 77 0.96 8.28 -0.79
C PHE A 77 0.55 9.26 0.31
N GLU A 78 -0.67 9.78 0.28
CA GLU A 78 -1.19 10.66 1.32
C GLU A 78 -1.37 9.89 2.62
N LEU A 79 -2.10 8.77 2.59
CA LEU A 79 -2.27 7.88 3.74
C LEU A 79 -0.91 7.45 4.32
N MET A 80 0.02 7.05 3.45
CA MET A 80 1.33 6.57 3.91
C MET A 80 2.16 7.69 4.54
N ARG A 81 2.08 8.92 4.03
CA ARG A 81 2.74 10.09 4.62
C ARG A 81 2.20 10.37 6.02
N ASP A 82 0.88 10.37 6.17
CA ASP A 82 0.22 10.58 7.46
C ASP A 82 0.55 9.49 8.46
N PHE A 83 0.61 8.24 7.99
CA PHE A 83 0.99 7.09 8.81
C PHE A 83 2.44 7.20 9.30
N ILE A 84 3.39 7.49 8.40
CA ILE A 84 4.80 7.67 8.77
C ILE A 84 4.94 8.84 9.74
N ALA A 85 4.30 9.99 9.46
CA ALA A 85 4.32 11.16 10.32
C ALA A 85 3.81 10.84 11.73
N PHE A 86 2.72 10.07 11.84
CA PHE A 86 2.19 9.62 13.12
C PHE A 86 3.16 8.69 13.88
N MET A 87 3.81 7.75 13.18
CA MET A 87 4.74 6.80 13.80
C MET A 87 6.00 7.45 14.35
N VAL A 88 6.46 8.54 13.73
CA VAL A 88 7.66 9.26 14.15
C VAL A 88 7.33 10.56 14.91
N GLN A 89 6.06 10.78 15.24
CA GLN A 89 5.66 11.91 16.07
C GLN A 89 6.40 11.83 17.41
N ASP A 90 6.98 12.95 17.84
CA ASP A 90 7.79 13.06 19.06
C ASP A 90 9.04 12.15 19.10
N CYS A 91 9.43 11.55 17.96
CA CYS A 91 10.69 10.83 17.83
C CYS A 91 11.85 11.78 18.16
N CYS A 92 12.79 11.32 18.97
CA CYS A 92 13.95 12.09 19.43
C CYS A 92 13.64 13.31 20.33
N SER A 93 12.38 13.53 20.73
CA SER A 93 11.98 14.68 21.58
C SER A 93 12.65 14.71 22.96
N LYS A 94 13.17 13.59 23.44
CA LYS A 94 13.92 13.46 24.71
C LYS A 94 15.41 13.18 24.52
N GLN A 95 15.96 13.34 23.31
CA GLN A 95 17.40 13.22 23.10
C GLN A 95 18.08 14.49 23.64
N GLN A 96 18.55 14.42 24.88
CA GLN A 96 19.54 15.35 25.41
C GLN A 96 20.85 15.11 24.66
N VAL A 97 21.29 16.09 23.87
CA VAL A 97 22.67 16.22 23.40
C VAL A 97 23.40 17.13 24.36
#